data_AF-A0A7S7TK68-F1
#
_entry.id   AF-A0A7S7TK68-F1
#
_cell.length_a   1.000
_cell.length_b   1.000
_cell.length_c   1.000
_cell.angle_alpha   90.00
_cell.angle_beta   90.00
_cell.angle_gamma   90.00
#
_symmetry.space_group_name_H-M   'P 1'
#
loop_
_entity.id
_entity.type
_entity.pdbx_description
1 polymer ?
#
loop_
_entity_poly.entity_id
_entity_poly.type
_entity_poly.pdbx_seq_one_letter_code
_entity_poly.pdbx_strand_id
1 'polypeptide(L)'
;MTRISTKTFLTIAALATLTAPAFAQSATPWELKPDMGYAYDKEGKTWSYKMGTNNAGTLLKGAKKVPRGTLFFIGQNGQLYMRSGPYLEGDGKFMFGSN
;
A
#
# COMPACT_ATOMS: atom_id res chain seq x y z
N MET A 1 34.11 -41.80 5.35
CA MET A 1 32.68 -41.74 5.71
C MET A 1 32.50 -40.73 6.83
N THR A 2 32.00 -39.54 6.50
CA THR A 2 31.72 -38.46 7.45
C THR A 2 30.48 -38.82 8.27
N ARG A 3 30.65 -39.04 9.57
CA ARG A 3 29.55 -39.27 10.51
C ARG A 3 28.82 -37.94 10.73
N ILE A 4 27.66 -37.78 10.09
CA ILE A 4 26.78 -36.65 10.36
C ILE A 4 26.12 -36.91 11.73
N SER A 5 26.41 -36.03 12.69
CA SER A 5 25.91 -36.12 14.07
C SER A 5 24.41 -35.80 14.10
N THR A 6 23.60 -36.76 14.55
CA THR A 6 22.12 -36.67 14.64
C THR A 6 21.63 -35.46 15.43
N LYS A 7 22.47 -34.88 16.31
CA LYS A 7 22.14 -33.68 17.09
C LYS A 7 22.01 -32.42 16.23
N THR A 8 22.73 -32.32 15.11
CA THR A 8 22.67 -31.16 14.20
C THR A 8 21.38 -31.15 13.38
N PHE A 9 20.82 -32.32 13.07
CA PHE A 9 19.55 -32.41 12.33
C PHE A 9 18.35 -31.87 13.11
N LEU A 10 18.32 -32.09 14.43
CA LEU A 10 17.21 -31.66 15.28
C LEU A 10 17.13 -30.14 15.44
N THR A 11 18.26 -29.43 15.33
CA THR A 11 18.29 -27.97 15.50
C THR A 11 17.79 -27.23 14.25
N ILE A 12 17.91 -27.82 13.06
CA ILE A 12 17.41 -27.24 11.81
C ILE A 12 15.88 -27.37 11.72
N ALA A 13 15.32 -28.48 12.20
CA ALA A 13 13.86 -28.70 12.20
C ALA A 13 13.10 -27.69 13.08
N ALA A 14 13.71 -27.21 14.17
CA ALA A 14 13.11 -26.23 15.06
C ALA A 14 13.12 -24.79 14.52
N LEU A 15 13.99 -24.46 13.57
CA LEU A 15 14.09 -23.11 13.00
C LEU A 15 13.12 -22.89 11.83
N ALA A 16 12.68 -23.98 11.17
CA ALA A 16 11.75 -23.93 10.04
C ALA A 16 10.31 -23.59 10.44
N THR A 17 9.95 -23.68 11.73
CA THR A 17 8.60 -23.37 12.23
C THR A 17 8.40 -21.88 12.54
N LEU A 18 9.47 -21.07 12.54
CA LEU A 18 9.39 -19.63 12.82
C LEU A 18 9.21 -18.76 11.57
N THR A 19 9.33 -19.34 10.38
CA THR A 19 9.01 -18.65 9.13
C THR A 19 7.53 -18.86 8.80
N ALA A 20 6.66 -18.36 9.66
CA ALA A 20 5.29 -18.12 9.22
C ALA A 20 5.38 -17.08 8.09
N PRO A 21 4.92 -17.37 6.86
CA PRO A 21 4.78 -16.32 5.87
C PRO A 21 3.86 -15.28 6.51
N ALA A 22 4.35 -14.05 6.64
CA ALA A 22 3.48 -12.92 6.93
C ALA A 22 2.45 -12.94 5.81
N PHE A 23 1.23 -13.42 6.11
CA PHE A 23 0.13 -13.40 5.18
C PHE A 23 0.01 -11.95 4.75
N ALA A 24 0.38 -11.66 3.50
CA ALA A 24 0.05 -10.43 2.85
C ALA A 24 -1.47 -10.42 2.81
N GLN A 25 -2.09 -9.87 3.85
CA GLN A 25 -3.53 -9.67 3.92
C GLN A 25 -3.87 -8.96 2.63
N SER A 26 -4.62 -9.63 1.76
CA SER A 26 -4.92 -9.18 0.41
C SER A 26 -5.51 -7.78 0.53
N ALA A 27 -4.66 -6.77 0.39
CA ALA A 27 -5.07 -5.38 0.51
C ALA A 27 -6.08 -5.19 -0.59
N THR A 28 -7.34 -4.93 -0.22
CA THR A 28 -8.38 -4.68 -1.20
C THR A 28 -7.91 -3.50 -2.04
N PRO A 29 -7.69 -3.69 -3.36
CA PRO A 29 -7.18 -2.62 -4.21
C PRO A 29 -8.06 -1.39 -4.07
N TRP A 30 -7.45 -0.21 -3.99
CA TRP A 30 -8.19 1.04 -3.99
C TRP A 30 -8.92 1.20 -5.33
N GLU A 31 -10.20 0.86 -5.33
CA GLU A 31 -11.05 0.98 -6.52
C GLU A 31 -11.73 2.35 -6.48
N LEU A 32 -11.22 3.30 -7.28
CA LEU A 32 -11.70 4.69 -7.32
C LEU A 32 -13.17 4.77 -7.75
N LYS A 33 -14.07 4.92 -6.77
CA LYS A 33 -15.52 5.15 -6.98
C LYS A 33 -15.94 6.49 -6.38
N PRO A 34 -16.96 7.16 -6.96
CA PRO A 34 -17.44 8.46 -6.44
C PRO A 34 -17.92 8.43 -4.98
N ASP A 35 -18.32 7.26 -4.48
CA ASP A 35 -18.85 7.04 -3.14
C ASP A 35 -17.86 6.39 -2.17
N MET A 36 -16.56 6.44 -2.47
CA MET A 36 -15.52 5.84 -1.64
C MET A 36 -14.56 6.90 -1.08
N GLY A 37 -14.22 6.77 0.20
CA GLY A 37 -13.16 7.51 0.86
C GLY A 37 -11.97 6.60 1.15
N TYR A 38 -10.76 7.09 0.94
CA TYR A 38 -9.52 6.35 1.23
C TYR A 38 -8.76 7.03 2.34
N ALA A 39 -8.29 6.24 3.31
CA ALA A 39 -7.45 6.75 4.38
C ALA A 39 -6.08 6.07 4.33
N TYR A 40 -5.06 6.85 4.64
CA TYR A 40 -3.73 6.38 4.96
C TYR A 40 -3.50 6.79 6.41
N ASP A 41 -3.48 5.83 7.32
CA ASP A 41 -3.41 6.09 8.75
C ASP A 41 -1.98 6.38 9.23
N LYS A 42 -1.84 6.61 10.54
CA LYS A 42 -0.56 6.99 11.16
C LYS A 42 0.44 5.84 11.14
N GLU A 43 -0.05 4.61 11.09
CA GLU A 43 0.73 3.38 11.00
C GLU A 43 1.12 3.04 9.56
N GLY A 44 0.63 3.81 8.58
CA GLY A 44 0.89 3.61 7.17
C GLY A 44 -0.01 2.56 6.52
N LYS A 45 -1.11 2.18 7.17
CA LYS A 45 -2.09 1.27 6.62
C LYS A 45 -3.13 2.03 5.80
N THR A 46 -3.52 1.40 4.70
CA THR A 46 -4.53 1.91 3.77
C THR A 46 -5.90 1.36 4.09
N TRP A 47 -6.92 2.21 4.02
CA TRP A 47 -8.31 1.85 4.26
C TRP A 47 -9.19 2.38 3.13
N SER A 48 -10.31 1.71 2.91
CA SER A 48 -11.35 2.12 1.98
C SER A 48 -12.70 2.10 2.69
N TYR A 49 -13.43 3.21 2.65
CA TYR A 49 -14.72 3.36 3.32
C TYR A 49 -15.78 3.77 2.32
N LYS A 50 -16.93 3.09 2.33
CA LYS A 50 -18.11 3.56 1.59
C LYS A 50 -18.65 4.81 2.28
N MET A 51 -18.70 5.92 1.54
CA MET A 51 -19.23 7.18 2.02
C MET A 51 -20.75 7.12 2.05
N GLY A 52 -21.33 7.38 3.23
CA GLY A 52 -22.76 7.62 3.40
C GLY A 52 -23.11 9.10 3.25
N THR A 53 -24.35 9.39 2.85
CA THR A 53 -24.85 10.77 2.67
C THR A 53 -24.96 11.55 3.98
N ASN A 54 -25.16 10.87 5.11
CA ASN A 54 -25.47 11.51 6.39
C ASN A 54 -24.31 12.34 6.97
N ASN A 55 -23.06 12.07 6.57
CA ASN A 55 -21.88 12.71 7.16
C ASN A 55 -21.00 13.49 6.15
N ALA A 56 -21.45 13.61 4.88
CA ALA A 56 -20.67 14.26 3.83
C ALA A 56 -20.33 15.74 4.16
N GLY A 57 -21.25 16.47 4.79
CA GLY A 57 -21.03 17.85 5.21
C GLY A 57 -19.90 18.00 6.24
N THR A 58 -19.82 17.07 7.19
CA THR A 58 -18.75 17.03 8.20
C THR A 58 -17.41 16.67 7.57
N LEU A 59 -17.39 15.73 6.62
CA LEU A 59 -16.17 15.34 5.91
C LEU A 59 -15.59 16.50 5.08
N LEU A 60 -16.46 17.28 4.43
CA LEU A 60 -16.04 18.43 3.63
C LEU A 60 -15.61 19.63 4.48
N LYS A 61 -16.03 19.70 5.75
CA LYS A 61 -15.64 20.76 6.66
C LYS A 61 -14.15 20.65 7.01
N GLY A 62 -13.35 21.52 6.39
CA GLY A 62 -11.88 21.53 6.55
C GLY A 62 -11.14 20.69 5.52
N ALA A 63 -11.84 20.01 4.60
CA ALA A 63 -11.21 19.33 3.49
C ALA A 63 -10.58 20.34 2.52
N LYS A 64 -9.37 20.02 2.04
CA LYS A 64 -8.72 20.77 0.95
C LYS A 64 -8.90 19.98 -0.34
N LYS A 65 -9.29 20.69 -1.40
CA LYS A 65 -9.33 20.10 -2.74
C LYS A 65 -7.89 19.79 -3.17
N VAL A 66 -7.68 18.57 -3.66
CA VAL A 66 -6.42 18.19 -4.30
C VAL A 66 -6.28 18.98 -5.61
N PRO A 67 -5.15 19.67 -5.85
CA PRO A 67 -4.89 20.33 -7.12
C PRO A 67 -4.99 19.34 -8.29
N ARG A 68 -5.45 19.83 -9.45
CA ARG A 68 -5.35 19.03 -10.68
C ARG A 68 -3.88 18.82 -11.01
N GLY A 69 -3.53 17.64 -11.53
CA GLY A 69 -2.14 17.31 -11.81
C GLY A 69 -1.34 16.84 -10.60
N THR A 70 -2.00 16.31 -9.56
CA THR A 70 -1.34 15.60 -8.46
C THR A 70 -1.35 14.09 -8.71
N LEU A 71 -0.17 13.47 -8.64
CA LEU A 71 0.01 12.02 -8.65
C LEU A 71 0.05 11.49 -7.22
N PHE A 72 -0.64 10.38 -6.97
CA PHE A 72 -0.54 9.60 -5.73
C PHE A 72 0.03 8.21 -6.05
N PHE A 73 0.96 7.73 -5.25
CA PHE A 73 1.59 6.42 -5.48
C PHE A 73 2.11 5.83 -4.17
N ILE A 74 2.20 4.49 -4.13
CA ILE A 74 2.84 3.76 -3.05
C ILE A 74 4.31 3.55 -3.42
N GLY A 75 5.22 4.00 -2.56
CA GLY A 75 6.66 3.78 -2.74
C GLY A 75 7.06 2.34 -2.44
N GLN A 76 8.30 1.97 -2.78
CA GLN A 76 8.83 0.63 -2.47
C GLN A 76 8.85 0.32 -0.96
N ASN A 77 8.86 1.35 -0.13
CA ASN A 77 8.74 1.25 1.32
C ASN A 77 7.30 1.09 1.84
N GLY A 78 6.31 0.94 0.95
CA GLY A 78 4.90 0.79 1.30
C GLY A 78 4.21 2.10 1.72
N GLN A 79 4.89 3.24 1.64
CA GLN A 79 4.32 4.53 2.07
C GLN A 79 3.56 5.23 0.94
N LEU A 80 2.50 5.95 1.30
CA LEU A 80 1.78 6.81 0.36
C LEU A 80 2.52 8.13 0.13
N TYR A 81 2.82 8.42 -1.13
CA TYR A 81 3.39 9.68 -1.57
C TYR A 81 2.38 10.45 -2.43
N MET A 82 2.49 11.77 -2.39
CA MET A 82 1.86 12.66 -3.36
C MET A 82 2.93 13.51 -4.06
N ARG A 83 2.75 13.76 -5.35
CA ARG A 83 3.62 14.64 -6.14
C ARG A 83 2.78 15.63 -6.93
N SER A 84 3.14 16.90 -6.83
CA SER A 84 2.66 17.95 -7.74
C SER A 84 3.70 18.19 -8.84
N GLY A 85 3.25 18.40 -10.07
CA GLY A 85 4.11 18.63 -11.24
C GLY A 85 3.89 17.62 -12.36
N PRO A 86 4.65 17.70 -13.47
CA PRO A 86 4.51 16.78 -14.58
C PRO A 86 4.79 15.34 -14.13
N TYR A 87 3.84 14.45 -14.43
CA TYR A 87 3.99 12.99 -14.33
C TYR A 87 3.62 12.30 -15.65
N LEU A 88 3.20 13.09 -16.64
CA LEU A 88 2.97 12.68 -18.01
C LEU A 88 3.91 13.50 -18.90
N GLU A 89 4.44 12.85 -19.93
CA GLU A 89 5.13 13.49 -21.05
C GLU A 89 4.12 14.28 -21.91
N GLY A 90 4.63 15.06 -22.87
CA GLY A 90 3.79 15.86 -23.78
C GLY A 90 2.84 15.02 -24.65
N ASP A 91 3.14 13.74 -24.85
CA ASP A 91 2.31 12.76 -25.57
C ASP A 91 1.35 11.99 -24.65
N GLY A 92 1.35 12.28 -23.35
CA GLY A 92 0.52 11.61 -22.35
C GLY A 92 1.11 10.31 -21.78
N LYS A 93 2.33 9.91 -22.17
CA LYS A 93 3.01 8.73 -21.59
C LYS A 93 3.41 9.01 -20.14
N PHE A 94 3.22 8.02 -19.26
CA PHE A 94 3.66 8.13 -17.87
C PHE A 94 5.19 8.17 -17.76
N MET A 95 5.72 9.19 -17.09
CA MET A 95 7.16 9.47 -17.04
C MET A 95 7.98 8.45 -16.25
N PHE A 96 7.35 7.74 -15.29
CA PHE A 96 8.06 6.88 -14.33
C PHE A 96 7.80 5.38 -14.56
N GLY A 97 7.32 5.01 -15.75
CA GLY A 97 7.12 3.62 -16.15
C GLY A 97 8.37 3.02 -16.79
N SER A 98 8.35 1.70 -16.99
CA SER A 98 9.36 1.03 -17.82
C SER A 98 9.27 1.55 -19.26
N ASN A 99 10.43 1.82 -19.87
CA ASN A 99 10.52 2.17 -21.29
C ASN A 99 10.43 0.96 -22.19
#